data_AF-A0A419IVS9-F1
#
_entry.id   AF-A0A419IVS9-F1
#
_cell.length_a   1.000
_cell.length_b   1.000
_cell.length_c   1.000
_cell.angle_alpha   90.00
_cell.angle_beta   90.00
_cell.angle_gamma   90.00
#
_symmetry.space_group_name_H-M   'P 1'
#
loop_
_entity.id
_entity.type
_entity.pdbx_description
1 polymer ?
#
loop_
_entity_poly.entity_id
_entity_poly.type
_entity_poly.pdbx_seq_one_letter_code
_entity_poly.pdbx_strand_id
1 'polypeptide(L)'
;MKNTPVPKTKFQGPDDFATVWEYLRSVREAKGYTIRVVIDLIKQAISKEKLEVQAAISRGYLSNLESGKYLHPSPFKLKGLAEAYNIPYELLLNKAGYWDETSKKVKEDATFTLMLKEVQDMTVRERQTVLDYIEYVKSRRNKKYDKSPKKG
;
A
#
# COMPACT_ATOMS: atom_id res chain seq x y z
N MET A 1 -47.02 4.60 -4.08
CA MET A 1 -45.76 4.03 -3.54
C MET A 1 -44.62 4.82 -4.13
N LYS A 2 -43.86 5.54 -3.30
CA LYS A 2 -42.75 6.38 -3.78
C LYS A 2 -41.59 5.46 -4.17
N ASN A 3 -41.32 5.34 -5.48
CA ASN A 3 -40.12 4.71 -5.99
C ASN A 3 -38.92 5.58 -5.62
N THR A 4 -38.28 5.25 -4.51
CA THR A 4 -36.96 5.80 -4.19
C THR A 4 -35.96 5.15 -5.16
N PRO A 5 -35.20 5.90 -5.96
CA PRO A 5 -34.14 5.32 -6.76
C PRO A 5 -33.08 4.78 -5.80
N VAL A 6 -32.93 3.47 -5.74
CA VAL A 6 -31.74 2.85 -5.16
C VAL A 6 -30.55 3.38 -5.95
N PRO A 7 -29.59 4.11 -5.33
CA PRO A 7 -28.43 4.54 -6.06
C PRO A 7 -27.68 3.28 -6.47
N LYS A 8 -27.53 3.08 -7.78
CA LYS A 8 -26.62 2.07 -8.34
C LYS A 8 -25.24 2.42 -7.84
N THR A 9 -24.78 1.77 -6.78
CA THR A 9 -23.43 1.93 -6.24
C THR A 9 -22.47 1.46 -7.31
N LYS A 10 -21.94 2.41 -8.09
CA LYS A 10 -20.69 2.22 -8.80
C LYS A 10 -19.69 1.80 -7.72
N PHE A 11 -19.06 0.63 -7.86
CA PHE A 11 -17.99 0.22 -6.95
C PHE A 11 -16.89 1.27 -7.04
N GLN A 12 -16.86 2.18 -6.05
CA GLN A 12 -15.84 3.22 -5.96
C GLN A 12 -14.59 2.58 -5.38
N GLY A 13 -13.51 2.64 -6.14
CA GLY A 13 -12.19 2.21 -5.69
C GLY A 13 -11.58 3.23 -4.72
N PRO A 14 -10.49 2.87 -4.03
CA PRO A 14 -9.74 3.78 -3.18
C PRO A 14 -9.38 5.12 -3.85
N ASP A 15 -9.03 5.07 -5.13
CA ASP A 15 -8.59 6.25 -5.90
C ASP A 15 -9.73 7.24 -6.21
N ASP A 16 -10.99 6.85 -6.01
CA ASP A 16 -12.16 7.72 -6.19
C ASP A 16 -12.40 8.68 -5.00
N PHE A 17 -11.61 8.56 -3.93
CA PHE A 17 -11.78 9.34 -2.70
C PHE A 17 -10.59 10.28 -2.47
N ALA A 18 -10.84 11.53 -2.07
CA ALA A 18 -9.79 12.52 -1.83
C ALA A 18 -8.91 12.12 -0.65
N THR A 19 -9.49 11.50 0.38
CA THR A 19 -8.76 11.04 1.57
C THR A 19 -8.94 9.55 1.81
N VAL A 20 -8.02 8.96 2.58
CA VAL A 20 -8.20 7.57 3.05
C VAL A 20 -9.39 7.43 4.00
N TRP A 21 -9.79 8.51 4.68
CA TRP A 21 -10.91 8.50 5.63
C TRP A 21 -12.27 8.45 4.95
N GLU A 22 -12.42 9.15 3.84
CA GLU A 22 -13.60 9.07 2.98
C GLU A 22 -13.78 7.66 2.41
N TYR A 23 -12.68 7.04 1.97
CA TYR A 23 -12.69 5.65 1.53
C TYR A 23 -13.07 4.68 2.65
N LEU A 24 -12.49 4.83 3.85
CA LEU A 24 -12.85 3.97 4.98
C LEU A 24 -14.30 4.14 5.43
N ARG A 25 -14.85 5.36 5.38
CA ARG A 25 -16.27 5.61 5.63
C ARG A 25 -17.15 4.90 4.59
N SER A 26 -16.82 5.02 3.30
CA SER A 26 -17.62 4.40 2.24
C SER A 26 -17.62 2.87 2.35
N VAL A 27 -16.47 2.27 2.68
CA VAL A 27 -16.35 0.83 2.97
C VAL A 27 -17.21 0.45 4.18
N ARG A 28 -17.15 1.21 5.27
CA ARG A 28 -17.94 0.95 6.48
C ARG A 28 -19.43 0.94 6.16
N GLU A 29 -19.89 1.94 5.41
CA GLU A 29 -21.30 2.08 5.03
C GLU A 29 -21.74 0.99 4.05
N ALA A 30 -20.90 0.64 3.07
CA ALA A 30 -21.16 -0.46 2.14
C ALA A 30 -21.27 -1.82 2.85
N LYS A 31 -20.52 -2.03 3.94
CA LYS A 31 -20.62 -3.22 4.79
C LYS A 31 -21.76 -3.16 5.82
N GLY A 32 -22.47 -2.04 5.92
CA GLY A 32 -23.51 -1.83 6.94
C GLY A 32 -22.97 -1.77 8.37
N TYR A 33 -21.68 -1.48 8.55
CA TYR A 33 -21.05 -1.44 9.86
C TYR A 33 -21.33 -0.13 10.58
N THR A 34 -21.71 -0.21 11.85
CA THR A 34 -21.70 0.97 12.73
C THR A 34 -20.28 1.22 13.25
N ILE A 35 -20.00 2.45 13.69
CA ILE A 35 -18.73 2.77 14.38
C ILE A 35 -18.48 1.82 15.56
N ARG A 36 -19.55 1.42 16.29
CA ARG A 36 -19.47 0.48 17.41
C ARG A 36 -18.95 -0.89 16.94
N VAL A 37 -19.50 -1.42 15.85
CA VAL A 37 -19.11 -2.72 15.28
C VAL A 37 -17.63 -2.73 14.91
N VAL A 38 -17.15 -1.68 14.23
CA VAL A 38 -15.72 -1.59 13.84
C VAL A 38 -14.81 -1.63 15.06
N ILE A 39 -15.15 -0.89 16.11
CA ILE A 39 -14.39 -0.88 17.36
C ILE A 39 -14.40 -2.25 18.03
N ASP A 40 -15.55 -2.93 18.05
CA ASP A 40 -15.66 -4.24 18.65
C ASP A 40 -14.88 -5.31 17.86
N LEU A 41 -14.82 -5.21 16.52
CA LEU A 41 -13.97 -6.06 15.69
C LEU A 41 -12.48 -5.87 16.01
N ILE A 42 -12.01 -4.61 16.13
CA ILE A 42 -10.63 -4.30 16.50
C ILE A 42 -10.32 -4.86 17.90
N LYS A 43 -11.22 -4.66 18.86
CA LYS A 43 -11.06 -5.20 20.23
C LYS A 43 -10.97 -6.72 20.22
N GLN A 44 -11.84 -7.40 19.48
CA GLN A 44 -11.80 -8.85 19.36
C GLN A 44 -10.50 -9.34 18.72
N ALA A 45 -9.97 -8.64 17.72
CA ALA A 45 -8.69 -8.97 17.10
C ALA A 45 -7.52 -8.80 18.08
N ILE A 46 -7.53 -7.77 18.93
CA ILE A 46 -6.55 -7.59 20.02
C ILE A 46 -6.67 -8.72 21.05
N SER A 47 -7.90 -9.04 21.51
CA SER A 47 -8.13 -10.13 22.47
C SER A 47 -7.75 -11.51 21.93
N LYS A 48 -7.71 -11.67 20.61
CA LYS A 48 -7.24 -12.89 19.92
C LYS A 48 -5.76 -12.81 19.52
N GLU A 49 -5.03 -11.82 20.04
CA GLU A 49 -3.58 -11.62 19.80
C GLU A 49 -3.20 -11.44 18.32
N LYS A 50 -4.16 -11.06 17.47
CA LYS A 50 -3.90 -10.73 16.06
C LYS A 50 -3.35 -9.31 15.87
N LEU A 51 -3.64 -8.43 16.82
CA LEU A 51 -3.26 -7.03 16.81
C LEU A 51 -2.67 -6.62 18.16
N GLU A 52 -1.70 -5.72 18.10
CA GLU A 52 -1.16 -5.04 19.27
C GLU A 52 -2.20 -4.12 19.92
N VAL A 53 -2.13 -3.94 21.25
CA VAL A 53 -3.02 -3.03 22.00
C VAL A 53 -2.98 -1.60 21.44
N GLN A 54 -1.87 -1.19 20.84
CA GLN A 54 -1.70 0.13 20.19
C GLN A 54 -2.64 0.36 18.99
N ALA A 55 -3.22 -0.70 18.43
CA ALA A 55 -4.22 -0.65 17.36
C ALA A 55 -5.61 -0.25 17.88
N ALA A 56 -5.83 -0.18 19.20
CA ALA A 56 -7.11 0.19 19.77
C ALA A 56 -7.55 1.60 19.34
N ILE A 57 -8.85 1.73 19.02
CA ILE A 57 -9.47 2.97 18.54
C ILE A 57 -10.70 3.29 19.39
N SER A 58 -10.84 4.56 19.80
CA SER A 58 -12.02 5.04 20.52
C SER A 58 -13.13 5.48 19.55
N ARG A 59 -14.38 5.53 20.03
CA ARG A 59 -15.54 6.00 19.24
C ARG A 59 -15.35 7.41 18.70
N GLY A 60 -14.89 8.33 19.56
CA GLY A 60 -14.64 9.72 19.16
C GLY A 60 -13.52 9.81 18.13
N TYR A 61 -12.47 8.99 18.28
CA TYR A 61 -11.37 8.95 17.32
C TYR A 61 -11.85 8.52 15.93
N LEU A 62 -12.55 7.38 15.82
CA LEU A 62 -13.04 6.89 14.53
C LEU A 62 -14.04 7.87 13.89
N SER A 63 -14.93 8.45 14.70
CA SER A 63 -15.88 9.47 14.20
C SER A 63 -15.18 10.71 13.67
N ASN A 64 -14.16 11.21 14.37
CA ASN A 64 -13.38 12.38 13.93
C ASN A 64 -12.59 12.05 12.66
N LEU A 65 -11.95 10.87 12.62
CA LEU A 65 -11.20 10.38 11.47
C LEU A 65 -12.08 10.37 10.21
N GLU A 66 -13.23 9.70 10.28
CA GLU A 66 -14.16 9.61 9.15
C GLU A 66 -14.76 10.96 8.74
N SER A 67 -14.86 11.93 9.66
CA SER A 67 -15.33 13.28 9.34
C SER A 67 -14.35 14.14 8.56
N GLY A 68 -13.14 13.64 8.29
CA GLY A 68 -12.11 14.43 7.62
C GLY A 68 -11.51 15.53 8.50
N LYS A 69 -11.85 15.57 9.80
CA LYS A 69 -11.08 16.32 10.80
C LYS A 69 -9.70 15.68 10.84
N TYR A 70 -8.77 16.31 10.12
CA TYR A 70 -7.48 15.73 9.76
C TYR A 70 -6.76 15.15 10.99
N LEU A 71 -6.70 13.82 11.04
CA LEU A 71 -5.95 13.04 12.01
C LEU A 71 -4.94 12.22 11.21
N HIS A 72 -3.69 12.18 11.67
CA HIS A 72 -2.67 11.26 11.16
C HIS A 72 -2.68 10.00 12.04
N PRO A 73 -3.49 8.95 11.74
CA PRO A 73 -3.46 7.72 12.51
C PRO A 73 -2.12 7.04 12.35
N SER A 74 -1.62 6.53 13.47
CA SER A 74 -0.42 5.71 13.46
C SER A 74 -0.60 4.44 12.60
N PRO A 75 0.51 3.86 12.11
CA PRO A 75 0.49 2.60 11.39
C PRO A 75 -0.27 1.48 12.14
N PHE A 76 -0.15 1.42 13.47
CA PHE A 76 -0.92 0.49 14.30
C PHE A 76 -2.45 0.67 14.19
N LYS A 77 -2.95 1.91 14.15
CA LYS A 77 -4.39 2.19 13.99
C LYS A 77 -4.86 1.83 12.59
N LEU A 78 -4.04 2.10 11.57
CA LEU A 78 -4.32 1.68 10.20
C LEU A 78 -4.39 0.16 10.07
N LYS A 79 -3.49 -0.58 10.75
CA LYS A 79 -3.52 -2.05 10.80
C LYS A 79 -4.81 -2.57 11.45
N GLY A 80 -5.28 -1.91 12.52
CA GLY A 80 -6.57 -2.25 13.13
C GLY A 80 -7.75 -2.04 12.18
N LEU A 81 -7.77 -0.93 11.45
CA LEU A 81 -8.82 -0.65 10.46
C LEU A 81 -8.76 -1.62 9.26
N ALA A 82 -7.56 -1.97 8.81
CA ALA A 82 -7.33 -2.98 7.78
C ALA A 82 -7.92 -4.34 8.17
N GLU A 83 -7.62 -4.83 9.39
CA GLU A 83 -8.19 -6.08 9.92
C GLU A 83 -9.72 -6.01 10.02
N ALA A 84 -10.27 -4.92 10.58
CA ALA A 84 -11.71 -4.78 10.79
C ALA A 84 -12.51 -4.70 9.48
N TYR A 85 -11.97 -4.06 8.46
CA TYR A 85 -12.62 -3.93 7.15
C TYR A 85 -12.23 -5.03 6.16
N ASN A 86 -11.26 -5.87 6.49
CA ASN A 86 -10.65 -6.84 5.58
C ASN A 86 -10.13 -6.16 4.29
N ILE A 87 -9.31 -5.13 4.47
CA ILE A 87 -8.67 -4.35 3.40
C ILE A 87 -7.14 -4.50 3.54
N PRO A 88 -6.38 -4.55 2.43
CA PRO A 88 -4.93 -4.56 2.48
C PRO A 88 -4.38 -3.39 3.31
N TYR A 89 -3.48 -3.70 4.25
CA TYR A 89 -2.91 -2.70 5.15
C TYR A 89 -2.02 -1.70 4.40
N GLU A 90 -1.30 -2.19 3.39
CA GLU A 90 -0.40 -1.43 2.52
C GLU A 90 -1.15 -0.32 1.77
N LEU A 91 -2.39 -0.60 1.39
CA LEU A 91 -3.27 0.35 0.72
C LEU A 91 -3.60 1.52 1.63
N LEU A 92 -3.91 1.25 2.89
CA LEU A 92 -4.19 2.30 3.88
C LEU A 92 -2.93 3.10 4.22
N LEU A 93 -1.77 2.45 4.33
CA LEU A 93 -0.49 3.14 4.53
C LEU A 93 -0.18 4.09 3.38
N ASN A 94 -0.34 3.63 2.14
CA ASN A 94 -0.06 4.43 0.95
C ASN A 94 -0.95 5.67 0.93
N LYS A 95 -2.25 5.46 1.08
CA LYS A 95 -3.23 6.54 1.02
C LYS A 95 -3.21 7.48 2.23
N ALA A 96 -2.62 7.05 3.34
CA ALA A 96 -2.33 7.90 4.50
C ALA A 96 -0.99 8.64 4.40
N GLY A 97 -0.25 8.51 3.29
CA GLY A 97 1.00 9.21 3.03
C GLY A 97 2.24 8.59 3.69
N TYR A 98 2.15 7.35 4.19
CA TYR A 98 3.33 6.64 4.73
C TYR A 98 4.28 6.12 3.66
N TRP A 99 3.86 6.12 2.39
CA TRP A 99 4.67 5.71 1.24
C TRP A 99 4.90 6.88 0.28
N ASP A 100 5.33 8.04 0.80
CA ASP A 100 5.77 9.15 -0.03
C ASP A 100 7.30 9.15 -0.10
N GLU A 101 7.83 8.59 -1.22
CA GLU A 101 9.16 8.78 -1.86
C GLU A 101 9.59 7.55 -2.70
N THR A 102 9.00 6.36 -2.50
CA THR A 102 9.42 5.12 -3.19
C THR A 102 8.68 4.84 -4.50
N SER A 103 7.61 5.58 -4.82
CA SER A 103 6.75 5.34 -6.00
C SER A 103 7.44 5.62 -7.34
N LYS A 104 8.56 6.35 -7.38
CA LYS A 104 9.44 6.40 -8.56
C LYS A 104 10.26 5.11 -8.77
N LYS A 105 10.54 4.34 -7.70
CA LYS A 105 11.23 3.04 -7.78
C LYS A 105 10.30 1.89 -8.14
N VAL A 106 8.98 1.99 -7.92
CA VAL A 106 8.07 0.86 -8.18
C VAL A 106 7.99 0.46 -9.67
N LYS A 107 8.22 1.39 -10.61
CA LYS A 107 8.38 1.03 -12.03
C LYS A 107 9.66 0.22 -12.30
N GLU A 108 10.73 0.48 -11.55
CA GLU A 108 11.95 -0.34 -11.56
C GLU A 108 11.69 -1.67 -10.84
N ASP A 109 10.95 -1.68 -9.73
CA ASP A 109 10.69 -2.88 -8.92
C ASP A 109 9.74 -3.87 -9.60
N ALA A 110 8.75 -3.45 -10.39
CA ALA A 110 7.93 -4.40 -11.15
C ALA A 110 8.78 -5.18 -12.18
N THR A 111 9.69 -4.47 -12.85
CA THR A 111 10.65 -5.07 -13.79
C THR A 111 11.65 -5.96 -13.05
N PHE A 112 12.15 -5.51 -11.89
CA PHE A 112 13.06 -6.27 -11.04
C PHE A 112 12.38 -7.51 -10.44
N THR A 113 11.12 -7.41 -10.04
CA THR A 113 10.31 -8.53 -9.52
C THR A 113 10.04 -9.57 -10.60
N LEU A 114 9.77 -9.13 -11.83
CA LEU A 114 9.64 -10.02 -12.99
C LEU A 114 10.98 -10.70 -13.31
N MET A 115 12.09 -9.96 -13.30
CA MET A 115 13.44 -10.50 -13.47
C MET A 115 13.79 -11.52 -12.37
N LEU A 116 13.45 -11.25 -11.10
CA LEU A 116 13.70 -12.18 -10.00
C LEU A 116 12.92 -13.49 -10.15
N LYS A 117 11.70 -13.43 -10.68
CA LYS A 117 10.92 -14.63 -11.00
C LYS A 117 11.60 -15.47 -12.08
N GLU A 118 12.09 -14.85 -13.15
CA GLU A 118 12.82 -15.56 -14.22
C GLU A 118 14.15 -16.16 -13.73
N VAL A 119 14.87 -15.47 -12.83
CA VAL A 119 16.12 -15.98 -12.23
C VAL A 119 15.90 -17.25 -11.39
N GLN A 120 14.72 -17.41 -10.77
CA GLN A 120 14.40 -18.62 -9.97
C GLN A 120 14.33 -19.87 -10.85
N ASP A 121 13.87 -19.75 -12.09
CA ASP A 121 13.72 -20.85 -13.04
C ASP A 121 15.02 -21.18 -13.82
N MET A 122 16.11 -20.41 -13.60
CA MET A 122 17.41 -20.62 -14.25
C MET A 122 18.29 -21.66 -13.54
N THR A 123 19.11 -22.36 -14.32
CA THR A 123 20.19 -23.21 -13.80
C THR A 123 21.34 -22.39 -13.20
N VAL A 124 22.18 -23.03 -12.38
CA VAL A 124 23.36 -22.38 -11.76
C VAL A 124 24.28 -21.76 -12.81
N ARG A 125 24.44 -22.40 -13.98
CA ARG A 125 25.29 -21.89 -15.08
C ARG A 125 24.70 -20.65 -15.74
N GLU A 126 23.40 -20.65 -16.00
CA GLU A 126 22.71 -19.50 -16.61
C GLU A 126 22.73 -18.29 -15.68
N ARG A 127 22.50 -18.50 -14.37
CA ARG A 127 22.63 -17.43 -13.37
C ARG A 127 24.03 -16.83 -13.35
N GLN A 128 25.07 -17.66 -13.46
CA GLN A 128 26.44 -17.19 -13.55
C GLN A 128 26.66 -16.32 -14.81
N THR A 129 26.16 -16.76 -15.97
CA THR A 129 26.24 -15.97 -17.22
C THR A 129 25.52 -14.62 -17.11
N VAL A 130 24.37 -14.57 -16.44
CA VAL A 130 23.65 -13.32 -16.18
C VAL A 130 24.47 -12.37 -15.29
N LEU A 131 25.10 -12.89 -14.22
CA LEU A 131 25.97 -12.11 -13.35
C LEU A 131 27.17 -11.54 -14.12
N ASP A 132 27.82 -12.36 -14.96
CA ASP A 132 28.95 -11.96 -15.79
C ASP A 132 28.54 -10.85 -16.78
N TYR A 133 27.34 -10.95 -17.36
CA TYR A 133 26.81 -9.92 -18.27
C TYR A 133 26.49 -8.61 -17.55
N ILE A 134 25.91 -8.67 -16.35
CA ILE A 134 25.66 -7.50 -15.51
C ILE A 134 26.98 -6.77 -15.20
N GLU A 135 28.02 -7.52 -14.85
CA GLU A 135 29.35 -6.97 -14.60
C GLU A 135 29.96 -6.34 -15.87
N TYR A 136 29.84 -7.01 -17.00
CA TYR A 136 30.27 -6.49 -18.30
C TYR A 136 29.59 -5.16 -18.66
N VAL A 137 28.26 -5.06 -18.49
CA VAL A 137 27.50 -3.83 -18.75
C VAL A 137 27.93 -2.71 -17.80
N LYS A 138 28.12 -3.02 -16.51
CA LYS A 138 28.65 -2.06 -15.52
C LYS A 138 30.04 -1.55 -15.91
N SER A 139 30.92 -2.41 -16.41
CA SER A 139 32.27 -2.03 -16.84
C SER A 139 32.28 -1.04 -18.02
N ARG A 140 31.30 -1.12 -18.91
CA ARG A 140 31.15 -0.21 -20.06
C ARG A 140 30.57 1.15 -19.69
N ARG A 141 29.78 1.22 -18.62
CA ARG A 141 29.26 2.49 -18.09
C ARG A 141 30.39 3.43 -17.63
N ASN A 142 31.48 2.87 -17.09
CA ASN A 142 32.61 3.63 -16.58
C ASN A 142 33.69 3.97 -17.63
N LYS A 143 33.70 3.31 -18.80
CA LYS A 143 34.70 3.54 -19.87
C LYS A 143 34.41 4.73 -20.79
N LYS A 144 33.29 5.44 -20.61
CA LYS A 144 32.90 6.57 -21.49
C LYS A 144 33.59 7.92 -21.14
N TYR A 145 34.47 7.95 -20.13
CA TYR A 145 35.16 9.16 -19.66
C TYR A 145 36.65 9.29 -20.04
N ASP A 146 37.25 8.30 -20.72
CA ASP A 146 38.70 8.30 -21.00
C ASP A 146 39.06 8.24 -22.49
N LYS A 147 38.21 8.82 -23.35
CA LYS A 147 38.52 9.00 -24.79
C LYS A 147 38.04 10.36 -25.30
N SER A 148 38.57 11.43 -24.73
CA SER A 148 38.73 12.68 -25.47
C SER A 148 40.14 12.71 -26.05
N PRO A 149 40.33 12.91 -27.37
CA PRO A 149 41.67 13.01 -27.92
C PRO A 149 42.37 14.23 -27.33
N LYS A 150 43.58 14.04 -26.78
CA LYS A 150 44.48 15.17 -26.53
C LYS A 150 44.76 15.84 -27.88
N LYS A 151 44.10 16.96 -28.15
CA LYS A 151 44.55 17.88 -29.20
C LYS A 151 45.82 18.54 -28.68
N GLY A 152 46.88 18.39 -29.46
CA GLY A 152 48.20 18.96 -29.22
C GLY A 152 48.24 20.47 -29.35
#